data_AF-A0A0Q6X8L9-F1
#
_entry.id   AF-A0A0Q6X8L9-F1
#
_cell.length_a   1.000
_cell.length_b   1.000
_cell.length_c   1.000
_cell.angle_alpha   90.00
_cell.angle_beta   90.00
_cell.angle_gamma   90.00
#
_symmetry.space_group_name_H-M   'P 1'
#
loop_
_entity.id
_entity.type
_entity.pdbx_description
1 polymer ?
#
loop_
_entity_poly.entity_id
_entity_poly.type
_entity_poly.pdbx_seq_one_letter_code
_entity_poly.pdbx_strand_id
1 'polypeptide(L)'
;MTTENHAEQQARAQVASVCAMVAALECDWDRLEELRDDCAEVLELRGECLRLRQAQCQEGASKGVTDALVAFELEHGDRLRELEDEMSSEVEELAELEEAAGDYDDREDAERAIDEDPLSVEVRSGWGSPGDSLDPEEYRIVLCTGGPHVELVGDLDHHGEPCSVRVQYRDWGTSGELFDFDHEAVLTYCRQHGLGSY
;
A
#
# COMPACT_ATOMS: atom_id res chain seq x y z
N MET A 1 -20.20 -31.58 -4.20
CA MET A 1 -19.37 -30.80 -3.27
C MET A 1 -18.31 -30.16 -4.15
N THR A 2 -18.44 -28.86 -4.42
CA THR A 2 -17.37 -28.06 -5.00
C THR A 2 -16.29 -27.97 -3.93
N THR A 3 -15.21 -28.73 -4.08
CA THR A 3 -14.04 -28.60 -3.21
C THR A 3 -13.51 -27.19 -3.41
N GLU A 4 -13.62 -26.35 -2.38
CA GLU A 4 -13.04 -25.02 -2.39
C GLU A 4 -11.53 -25.16 -2.56
N ASN A 5 -10.97 -24.51 -3.58
CA ASN A 5 -9.53 -24.56 -3.86
C ASN A 5 -8.82 -23.59 -2.90
N HIS A 6 -8.61 -24.02 -1.66
CA HIS A 6 -7.96 -23.21 -0.62
C HIS A 6 -6.55 -22.76 -1.01
N ALA A 7 -5.86 -23.53 -1.86
CA ALA A 7 -4.55 -23.18 -2.41
C ALA A 7 -4.61 -21.96 -3.33
N GLU A 8 -5.60 -21.93 -4.23
CA GLU A 8 -5.84 -20.78 -5.10
C GLU A 8 -6.31 -19.56 -4.31
N GLN A 9 -7.18 -19.74 -3.31
CA GLN A 9 -7.61 -18.65 -2.44
C GLN A 9 -6.43 -18.05 -1.67
N GLN A 10 -5.53 -18.89 -1.14
CA GLN A 10 -4.31 -18.42 -0.49
C GLN A 10 -3.43 -17.67 -1.48
N ALA A 11 -3.23 -18.20 -2.69
CA ALA A 11 -2.43 -17.54 -3.72
C ALA A 11 -2.97 -16.14 -4.05
N ARG A 12 -4.30 -16.01 -4.19
CA ARG A 12 -4.95 -14.71 -4.40
C ARG A 12 -4.73 -13.76 -3.21
N ALA A 13 -4.81 -14.26 -1.98
CA ALA A 13 -4.57 -13.45 -0.78
C ALA A 13 -3.11 -12.97 -0.69
N GLN A 14 -2.15 -13.85 -0.96
CA GLN A 14 -0.72 -13.51 -1.00
C GLN A 14 -0.43 -12.47 -2.08
N VAL A 15 -0.97 -12.66 -3.28
CA VAL A 15 -0.81 -11.69 -4.37
C VAL A 15 -1.49 -10.36 -4.06
N ALA A 16 -2.68 -10.37 -3.43
CA ALA A 16 -3.33 -9.13 -2.99
C ALA A 16 -2.49 -8.39 -1.95
N SER A 17 -1.85 -9.11 -1.01
CA SER A 17 -0.92 -8.54 -0.05
C SER A 17 0.30 -7.93 -0.73
N VAL A 18 0.86 -8.63 -1.73
CA VAL A 18 1.97 -8.12 -2.57
C VAL A 18 1.57 -6.84 -3.31
N CYS A 19 0.37 -6.80 -3.91
CA CYS A 19 -0.14 -5.60 -4.56
C CYS A 19 -0.30 -4.44 -3.58
N ALA A 20 -0.81 -4.69 -2.37
CA ALA A 20 -0.97 -3.65 -1.35
C ALA A 20 0.38 -3.09 -0.89
N MET A 21 1.38 -3.95 -0.66
CA MET A 21 2.74 -3.53 -0.35
C MET A 21 3.35 -2.63 -1.43
N VAL A 22 3.14 -2.99 -2.70
CA VAL A 22 3.67 -2.20 -3.83
C VAL A 22 2.91 -0.89 -4.00
N ALA A 23 1.59 -0.90 -3.83
CA ALA A 23 0.80 0.33 -3.85
C ALA A 23 1.26 1.31 -2.75
N ALA A 24 1.56 0.81 -1.55
CA ALA A 24 2.09 1.61 -0.46
C ALA A 24 3.51 2.10 -0.76
N LEU A 25 4.37 1.26 -1.35
CA LEU A 25 5.72 1.65 -1.77
C LEU A 25 5.72 2.79 -2.79
N GLU A 26 4.78 2.74 -3.75
CA GLU A 26 4.65 3.73 -4.83
C GLU A 26 3.75 4.92 -4.46
N CYS A 27 3.17 4.92 -3.26
CA CYS A 27 2.34 6.00 -2.75
C CYS A 27 3.12 7.31 -2.63
N ASP A 28 2.47 8.43 -2.96
CA ASP A 28 3.00 9.77 -2.73
C ASP A 28 2.78 10.16 -1.26
N TRP A 29 3.67 9.69 -0.40
CA TRP A 29 3.59 9.90 1.05
C TRP A 29 3.69 11.37 1.46
N ASP A 30 4.47 12.17 0.72
CA ASP A 30 4.59 13.61 0.99
C ASP A 30 3.23 14.29 0.75
N ARG A 31 2.56 13.96 -0.36
CA ARG A 31 1.22 14.48 -0.67
C ARG A 31 0.15 13.96 0.29
N LEU A 32 0.23 12.68 0.68
CA LEU A 32 -0.70 12.10 1.66
C LEU A 32 -0.58 12.80 3.03
N GLU A 33 0.64 13.09 3.48
CA GLU A 33 0.88 13.81 4.74
C GLU A 33 0.32 15.23 4.68
N GLU A 34 0.56 15.96 3.59
CA GLU A 34 -0.02 17.31 3.36
C GLU A 34 -1.55 17.29 3.50
N LEU A 35 -2.22 16.36 2.80
CA LEU A 35 -3.68 16.25 2.83
C LEU A 35 -4.23 15.84 4.21
N ARG A 36 -3.50 14.99 4.94
CA ARG A 36 -3.85 14.62 6.32
C ARG A 36 -3.77 15.82 7.25
N ASP A 37 -2.73 16.64 7.10
CA ASP A 37 -2.55 17.88 7.88
C ASP A 37 -3.65 18.90 7.59
N ASP A 38 -3.97 19.14 6.32
CA ASP A 38 -5.06 20.04 5.93
C ASP A 38 -6.42 19.56 6.47
N CYS A 39 -6.70 18.26 6.37
CA CYS A 39 -7.91 17.65 6.94
C CYS A 39 -7.95 17.80 8.47
N ALA A 40 -6.82 17.62 9.15
CA ALA A 40 -6.72 17.82 10.59
C ALA A 40 -7.00 19.29 10.99
N GLU A 41 -6.47 20.26 10.24
CA GLU A 41 -6.72 21.69 10.46
C GLU A 41 -8.22 22.02 10.32
N VAL A 42 -8.87 21.52 9.25
CA VAL A 42 -10.32 21.69 9.04
C VAL A 42 -11.12 21.13 10.20
N LEU A 43 -10.79 19.92 10.65
CA LEU A 43 -11.50 19.27 11.75
C LEU A 43 -11.31 19.99 13.08
N GLU A 44 -10.12 20.51 13.37
CA GLU A 44 -9.83 21.29 14.57
C GLU A 44 -10.66 22.58 14.60
N LEU A 45 -10.56 23.39 13.53
CA LEU A 45 -11.28 24.67 13.42
C LEU A 45 -12.80 24.47 13.46
N ARG A 46 -13.30 23.47 12.72
CA ARG A 46 -14.73 23.13 12.73
C ARG A 46 -15.17 22.66 14.11
N GLY A 47 -14.35 21.85 14.78
CA GLY A 47 -14.59 21.37 16.14
C GLY A 47 -14.68 22.51 17.16
N GLU A 48 -13.79 23.51 17.09
CA GLU A 48 -13.84 24.69 17.94
C GLU A 48 -15.09 25.54 17.69
N CYS A 49 -15.39 25.82 16.42
CA CYS A 49 -16.60 26.54 16.03
C CYS A 49 -17.87 25.86 16.58
N LEU A 50 -17.95 24.53 16.46
CA LEU A 50 -19.06 23.75 17.02
C LEU A 50 -19.13 23.83 18.55
N ARG A 51 -18.00 23.74 19.26
CA ARG A 51 -17.94 23.89 20.72
C ARG A 51 -18.46 25.26 21.17
N LEU A 52 -18.02 26.33 20.52
CA LEU A 52 -18.45 27.70 20.83
C LEU A 52 -19.96 27.89 20.56
N ARG A 53 -20.45 27.39 19.43
CA ARG A 53 -21.89 27.44 19.09
C ARG A 53 -22.73 26.62 20.07
N GLN A 54 -22.27 25.45 20.50
CA GLN A 54 -22.96 24.64 21.52
C GLN A 54 -23.00 25.35 22.88
N ALA A 55 -21.89 25.94 23.33
CA ALA A 55 -21.84 26.73 24.56
C ALA A 55 -22.82 27.91 24.52
N GLN A 56 -22.93 28.59 23.36
CA GLN A 56 -23.85 29.72 23.19
C GLN A 56 -25.32 29.32 23.41
N CYS A 57 -25.69 28.13 22.93
CA CYS A 57 -27.01 27.55 23.12
C CYS A 57 -27.26 27.09 24.57
N GLN A 58 -26.26 26.53 25.24
CA GLN A 58 -26.41 25.95 26.59
C GLN A 58 -26.37 26.98 27.71
N GLU A 59 -25.47 27.98 27.64
CA GLU A 59 -25.34 29.02 28.65
C GLU A 59 -26.33 30.19 28.44
N GLY A 60 -27.07 30.18 27.33
CA GLY A 60 -28.00 31.23 26.95
C GLY A 60 -27.28 32.52 26.58
N ALA A 61 -26.72 32.59 25.37
CA ALA A 61 -26.11 33.79 24.76
C ALA A 61 -25.35 34.67 25.77
N SER A 62 -24.55 34.05 26.65
CA SER A 62 -23.75 34.81 27.60
C SER A 62 -22.80 35.69 26.79
N LYS A 63 -22.58 36.93 27.25
CA LYS A 63 -21.77 37.90 26.51
C LYS A 63 -20.37 37.34 26.21
N GLY A 64 -19.78 36.62 27.16
CA GLY A 64 -18.46 35.99 27.00
C GLY A 64 -18.40 34.96 25.88
N VAL A 65 -19.39 34.07 25.78
CA VAL A 65 -19.43 33.05 24.72
C VAL A 65 -19.70 33.67 23.35
N THR A 66 -20.55 34.70 23.31
CA THR A 66 -20.84 35.42 22.05
C THR A 66 -19.61 36.18 21.57
N ASP A 67 -18.89 36.84 22.47
CA ASP A 67 -17.64 37.56 22.15
C ASP A 67 -16.56 36.58 21.65
N ALA A 68 -16.45 35.39 22.26
CA ALA A 68 -15.51 34.34 21.82
C ALA A 68 -15.86 33.77 20.43
N LEU A 69 -17.14 33.51 20.16
CA LEU A 69 -17.59 33.05 18.84
C LEU A 69 -17.30 34.09 17.75
N VAL A 70 -17.58 35.38 18.02
CA VAL A 70 -17.28 36.46 17.07
C VAL A 70 -15.77 36.60 16.85
N ALA A 71 -14.97 36.50 17.91
CA ALA A 71 -13.51 36.53 17.78
C ALA A 71 -12.99 35.37 16.91
N PHE A 72 -13.50 34.16 17.16
CA PHE A 72 -13.16 32.99 16.36
C PHE A 72 -13.55 33.19 14.88
N GLU A 73 -14.78 33.64 14.60
CA GLU A 73 -15.24 33.86 13.22
C GLU A 73 -14.44 34.93 12.49
N LEU A 74 -13.96 35.97 13.19
CA LEU A 74 -13.10 37.01 12.61
C LEU A 74 -11.67 36.53 12.34
N GLU A 75 -11.13 35.65 13.18
CA GLU A 75 -9.74 35.20 13.08
C GLU A 75 -9.60 33.99 12.14
N HIS A 76 -10.53 33.03 12.23
CA HIS A 76 -10.43 31.75 11.55
C HIS A 76 -11.53 31.52 10.50
N GLY A 77 -12.57 32.36 10.44
CA GLY A 77 -13.72 32.12 9.58
C GLY A 77 -13.47 32.25 8.08
N ASP A 78 -12.47 33.05 7.66
CA ASP A 78 -12.01 33.08 6.27
C ASP A 78 -11.11 31.87 5.96
N ARG A 79 -10.13 31.55 6.83
CA ARG A 79 -9.24 30.38 6.69
C ARG A 79 -10.01 29.06 6.65
N LEU A 80 -10.98 28.88 7.53
CA LEU A 80 -11.83 27.68 7.56
C LEU A 80 -12.63 27.53 6.26
N ARG A 81 -13.13 28.63 5.69
CA ARG A 81 -13.85 28.58 4.40
C ARG A 81 -12.93 28.20 3.24
N GLU A 82 -11.73 28.78 3.20
CA GLU A 82 -10.74 28.48 2.18
C GLU A 82 -10.34 27.00 2.23
N LEU A 83 -10.01 26.50 3.40
CA LEU A 83 -9.68 25.09 3.61
C LEU A 83 -10.85 24.15 3.30
N GLU A 84 -12.09 24.48 3.69
CA GLU A 84 -13.26 23.66 3.37
C GLU A 84 -13.48 23.56 1.85
N ASP A 85 -13.20 24.63 1.10
CA ASP A 85 -13.28 24.65 -0.36
C ASP A 85 -12.14 23.84 -1.01
N GLU A 86 -10.90 23.98 -0.53
CA GLU A 86 -9.73 23.20 -0.97
C GLU A 86 -9.96 21.70 -0.72
N MET A 87 -10.27 21.35 0.53
CA MET A 87 -10.49 19.97 0.96
C MET A 87 -11.67 19.33 0.22
N SER A 88 -12.69 20.09 -0.18
CA SER A 88 -13.79 19.54 -0.99
C SER A 88 -13.33 18.97 -2.33
N SER A 89 -12.23 19.47 -2.89
CA SER A 89 -11.64 18.93 -4.13
C SER A 89 -10.61 17.83 -3.86
N GLU A 90 -9.98 17.85 -2.69
CA GLU A 90 -8.87 16.96 -2.34
C GLU A 90 -9.31 15.71 -1.56
N VAL A 91 -10.56 15.63 -1.08
CA VAL A 91 -11.09 14.44 -0.38
C VAL A 91 -11.02 13.18 -1.25
N GLU A 92 -11.21 13.30 -2.57
CA GLU A 92 -11.10 12.16 -3.48
C GLU A 92 -9.65 11.69 -3.59
N GLU A 93 -8.70 12.62 -3.75
CA GLU A 93 -7.26 12.35 -3.79
C GLU A 93 -6.77 11.72 -2.47
N LEU A 94 -7.18 12.28 -1.33
CA LEU A 94 -6.87 11.74 -0.01
C LEU A 94 -7.38 10.30 0.12
N ALA A 95 -8.60 10.01 -0.34
CA ALA A 95 -9.14 8.65 -0.28
C ALA A 95 -8.35 7.65 -1.14
N GLU A 96 -7.91 8.06 -2.34
CA GLU A 96 -7.08 7.23 -3.22
C GLU A 96 -5.70 6.95 -2.60
N LEU A 97 -5.06 7.97 -2.02
CA LEU A 97 -3.75 7.83 -1.38
C LEU A 97 -3.83 7.02 -0.08
N GLU A 98 -4.89 7.18 0.72
CA GLU A 98 -5.15 6.34 1.90
C GLU A 98 -5.38 4.87 1.52
N GLU A 99 -6.09 4.61 0.41
CA GLU A 99 -6.26 3.24 -0.11
C GLU A 99 -4.92 2.64 -0.57
N ALA A 100 -4.08 3.43 -1.24
CA ALA A 100 -2.75 2.99 -1.66
C ALA A 100 -1.81 2.74 -0.46
N ALA A 101 -1.83 3.63 0.54
CA ALA A 101 -1.07 3.49 1.78
C ALA A 101 -1.50 2.26 2.59
N GLY A 102 -2.79 1.93 2.58
CA GLY A 102 -3.32 0.75 3.26
C GLY A 102 -3.03 0.76 4.76
N ASP A 103 -2.41 -0.31 5.25
CA ASP A 103 -2.07 -0.50 6.68
C ASP A 103 -0.66 0.00 7.04
N TYR A 104 0.05 0.67 6.12
CA TYR A 104 1.42 1.13 6.32
C TYR A 104 1.48 2.57 6.84
N ASP A 105 2.48 2.85 7.67
CA ASP A 105 2.64 4.19 8.27
C ASP A 105 3.42 5.14 7.33
N ASP A 106 4.40 4.62 6.60
CA ASP A 106 5.27 5.36 5.69
C ASP A 106 5.92 4.46 4.63
N ARG A 107 6.71 5.07 3.73
CA ARG A 107 7.45 4.35 2.68
C ARG A 107 8.45 3.33 3.23
N GLU A 108 9.19 3.67 4.29
CA GLU A 108 10.21 2.77 4.85
C GLU A 108 9.55 1.52 5.46
N ASP A 109 8.36 1.66 6.03
CA ASP A 109 7.57 0.55 6.55
C ASP A 109 7.10 -0.39 5.43
N ALA A 110 6.62 0.16 4.31
CA ALA A 110 6.27 -0.62 3.12
C ALA A 110 7.49 -1.34 2.52
N GLU A 111 8.64 -0.66 2.41
CA GLU A 111 9.91 -1.25 1.95
C GLU A 111 10.33 -2.42 2.83
N ARG A 112 10.32 -2.23 4.16
CA ARG A 112 10.63 -3.29 5.12
C ARG A 112 9.67 -4.47 5.02
N ALA A 113 8.38 -4.22 4.83
CA ALA A 113 7.41 -5.29 4.67
C ALA A 113 7.72 -6.14 3.43
N ILE A 114 8.09 -5.51 2.31
CA ILE A 114 8.50 -6.21 1.08
C ILE A 114 9.75 -7.05 1.31
N ASP A 115 10.76 -6.49 2.01
CA ASP A 115 12.02 -7.17 2.28
C ASP A 115 11.85 -8.37 3.23
N GLU A 116 10.93 -8.28 4.20
CA GLU A 116 10.68 -9.31 5.21
C GLU A 116 9.63 -10.36 4.80
N ASP A 117 8.83 -10.08 3.77
CA ASP A 117 7.76 -10.95 3.29
C ASP A 117 8.22 -12.32 2.76
N PRO A 118 9.26 -12.45 1.91
CA PRO A 118 9.60 -13.75 1.33
C PRO A 118 10.28 -14.69 2.33
N LEU A 119 9.86 -15.96 2.32
CA LEU A 119 10.51 -17.03 3.09
C LEU A 119 11.85 -17.47 2.48
N SER A 120 11.98 -17.38 1.16
CA SER A 120 13.23 -17.66 0.46
C SER A 120 13.26 -17.04 -0.92
N VAL A 121 14.42 -16.51 -1.30
CA VAL A 121 14.71 -15.97 -2.63
C VAL A 121 15.84 -16.80 -3.24
N GLU A 122 15.61 -17.35 -4.43
CA GLU A 122 16.55 -18.24 -5.11
C GLU A 122 16.63 -17.90 -6.59
N VAL A 123 17.84 -18.02 -7.15
CA VAL A 123 18.09 -17.86 -8.58
C VAL A 123 18.79 -19.09 -9.13
N ARG A 124 18.56 -19.38 -10.41
CA ARG A 124 19.26 -20.45 -11.12
C ARG A 124 19.71 -20.00 -12.49
N SER A 125 20.84 -20.53 -12.91
CA SER A 125 21.36 -20.41 -14.27
C SER A 125 20.96 -21.62 -15.10
N GLY A 126 20.98 -21.44 -16.42
CA GLY A 126 20.82 -22.52 -17.37
C GLY A 126 22.06 -23.43 -17.47
N TRP A 127 22.18 -24.10 -18.61
CA TRP A 127 23.28 -25.02 -18.89
C TRP A 127 24.45 -24.26 -19.54
N GLY A 128 25.63 -24.33 -18.92
CA GLY A 128 26.86 -23.76 -19.48
C GLY A 128 27.95 -24.82 -19.69
N SER A 129 28.97 -24.46 -20.48
CA SER A 129 30.17 -25.28 -20.64
C SER A 129 31.14 -25.07 -19.48
N PRO A 130 32.02 -26.04 -19.19
CA PRO A 130 33.05 -25.85 -18.17
C PRO A 130 33.96 -24.64 -18.51
N GLY A 131 33.95 -23.62 -17.67
CA GLY A 131 34.71 -22.39 -17.84
C GLY A 131 33.89 -21.16 -18.25
N ASP A 132 32.59 -21.34 -18.54
CA ASP A 132 31.68 -20.22 -18.79
C ASP A 132 31.29 -19.53 -17.47
N SER A 133 31.13 -18.21 -17.51
CA SER A 133 30.39 -17.47 -16.49
C SER A 133 28.91 -17.78 -16.66
N LEU A 134 28.25 -18.25 -15.60
CA LEU A 134 26.83 -18.52 -15.58
C LEU A 134 26.10 -17.32 -15.00
N ASP A 135 25.19 -16.74 -15.77
CA ASP A 135 24.32 -15.67 -15.32
C ASP A 135 22.98 -16.26 -14.83
N PRO A 136 22.32 -15.65 -13.83
CA PRO A 136 20.97 -16.02 -13.44
C PRO A 136 20.00 -15.88 -14.62
N GLU A 137 19.23 -16.94 -14.91
CA GLU A 137 18.22 -16.95 -15.99
C GLU A 137 16.79 -17.04 -15.46
N GLU A 138 16.62 -17.67 -14.29
CA GLU A 138 15.31 -17.87 -13.67
C GLU A 138 15.38 -17.61 -12.17
N TYR A 139 14.28 -17.14 -11.60
CA TYR A 139 14.16 -16.85 -10.18
C TYR A 139 12.95 -17.55 -9.56
N ARG A 140 13.03 -17.73 -8.24
CA ARG A 140 11.96 -18.24 -7.39
C ARG A 140 11.93 -17.46 -6.09
N ILE A 141 10.75 -16.94 -5.73
CA ILE A 141 10.47 -16.33 -4.42
C ILE A 141 9.36 -17.15 -3.76
N VAL A 142 9.60 -17.66 -2.56
CA VAL A 142 8.61 -18.45 -1.80
C VAL A 142 7.94 -17.54 -0.78
N LEU A 143 6.62 -17.38 -0.88
CA LEU A 143 5.85 -16.51 0.01
C LEU A 143 5.29 -17.28 1.22
N CYS A 144 4.79 -18.49 1.00
CA CYS A 144 4.31 -19.34 2.09
C CYS A 144 4.55 -20.82 1.81
N THR A 145 4.74 -21.60 2.88
CA THR A 145 4.92 -23.05 2.82
C THR A 145 3.93 -23.75 3.76
N GLY A 146 3.69 -25.05 3.57
CA GLY A 146 2.86 -25.85 4.48
C GLY A 146 1.39 -26.03 4.09
N GLY A 147 1.10 -26.26 2.81
CA GLY A 147 -0.20 -26.73 2.29
C GLY A 147 -1.36 -25.83 2.70
N PRO A 148 -1.38 -24.56 2.25
CA PRO A 148 -0.99 -24.10 0.90
C PRO A 148 0.41 -23.50 0.76
N HIS A 149 1.14 -23.95 -0.26
CA HIS A 149 2.41 -23.38 -0.72
C HIS A 149 2.16 -22.39 -1.85
N VAL A 150 2.78 -21.21 -1.80
CA VAL A 150 2.70 -20.18 -2.84
C VAL A 150 4.10 -19.68 -3.16
N GLU A 151 4.43 -19.63 -4.44
CA GLU A 151 5.71 -19.13 -4.93
C GLU A 151 5.53 -18.30 -6.21
N LEU A 152 6.39 -17.30 -6.37
CA LEU A 152 6.53 -16.49 -7.58
C LEU A 152 7.73 -17.03 -8.36
N VAL A 153 7.52 -17.35 -9.63
CA VAL A 153 8.57 -17.91 -10.50
C VAL A 153 8.58 -17.15 -11.82
N GLY A 154 9.76 -16.79 -12.29
CA GLY A 154 9.90 -16.00 -13.50
C GLY A 154 11.28 -16.10 -14.11
N ASP A 155 11.42 -15.43 -15.24
CA ASP A 155 12.66 -15.34 -16.00
C ASP A 155 13.32 -13.98 -15.73
N LEU A 156 14.65 -14.00 -15.66
CA LEU A 156 15.48 -12.81 -15.58
C LEU A 156 15.96 -12.43 -16.97
N ASP A 157 16.04 -11.13 -17.24
CA ASP A 157 16.63 -10.63 -18.46
C ASP A 157 18.17 -10.63 -18.41
N HIS A 158 18.80 -10.18 -19.48
CA HIS A 158 20.27 -10.06 -19.57
C HIS A 158 20.91 -9.06 -18.58
N HIS A 159 20.12 -8.24 -17.89
CA HIS A 159 20.57 -7.37 -16.81
C HIS A 159 20.34 -8.00 -15.43
N GLY A 160 19.78 -9.21 -15.36
CA GLY A 160 19.42 -9.87 -14.12
C GLY A 160 18.16 -9.29 -13.48
N GLU A 161 17.31 -8.60 -14.26
CA GLU A 161 16.05 -8.03 -13.80
C GLU A 161 14.86 -8.96 -14.13
N PRO A 162 13.89 -9.12 -13.23
CA PRO A 162 12.64 -9.83 -13.53
C PRO A 162 11.91 -9.26 -14.74
N CYS A 163 11.70 -10.11 -15.75
CA CYS A 163 10.98 -9.76 -16.98
C CYS A 163 9.68 -10.55 -17.18
N SER A 164 9.50 -11.64 -16.44
CA SER A 164 8.27 -12.43 -16.43
C SER A 164 7.95 -12.88 -15.01
N VAL A 165 6.66 -13.10 -14.71
CA VAL A 165 6.24 -13.66 -13.42
C VAL A 165 5.06 -14.60 -13.61
N ARG A 166 5.10 -15.70 -12.87
CA ARG A 166 4.02 -16.68 -12.73
C ARG A 166 3.83 -16.95 -11.24
N VAL A 167 2.58 -16.90 -10.80
CA VAL A 167 2.19 -17.24 -9.43
C VAL A 167 1.80 -18.71 -9.41
N GLN A 168 2.60 -19.54 -8.75
CA GLN A 168 2.31 -20.97 -8.59
C GLN A 168 1.80 -21.26 -7.19
N TYR A 169 0.79 -22.11 -7.11
CA TYR A 169 0.28 -22.59 -5.83
C TYR A 169 0.21 -24.11 -5.80
N ARG A 170 0.42 -24.67 -4.62
CA ARG A 170 0.37 -26.12 -4.39
C ARG A 170 -0.20 -26.44 -3.03
N ASP A 171 -1.03 -27.46 -2.99
CA ASP A 171 -1.56 -28.06 -1.79
C ASP A 171 -1.57 -29.59 -1.95
N TRP A 172 -2.00 -30.31 -0.91
CA TRP A 172 -2.06 -31.77 -0.85
C TRP A 172 -3.00 -32.34 -1.93
N GLY A 173 -2.47 -32.59 -3.12
CA GLY A 173 -3.18 -33.17 -4.26
C GLY A 173 -3.69 -32.16 -5.30
N THR A 174 -3.47 -30.85 -5.10
CA THR A 174 -3.85 -29.79 -6.04
C THR A 174 -2.65 -28.89 -6.32
N SER A 175 -2.40 -28.59 -7.59
CA SER A 175 -1.41 -27.60 -7.99
C SER A 175 -1.95 -26.82 -9.17
N GLY A 176 -1.61 -25.54 -9.26
CA GLY A 176 -2.03 -24.71 -10.37
C GLY A 176 -1.24 -23.41 -10.44
N GLU A 177 -1.59 -22.62 -11.43
CA GLU A 177 -1.07 -21.28 -11.64
C GLU A 177 -2.23 -20.30 -11.53
N LEU A 178 -2.01 -19.16 -10.88
CA LEU A 178 -2.93 -18.04 -10.88
C LEU A 178 -2.60 -17.16 -12.09
N PHE A 179 -3.63 -16.77 -12.85
CA PHE A 179 -3.48 -15.95 -14.06
C PHE A 179 -4.15 -14.57 -13.95
N ASP A 180 -5.04 -14.41 -12.97
CA ASP A 180 -5.84 -13.20 -12.78
C ASP A 180 -5.25 -12.42 -11.61
N PHE A 181 -4.27 -11.57 -11.92
CA PHE A 181 -3.58 -10.71 -10.97
C PHE A 181 -2.93 -9.51 -11.67
N ASP A 182 -2.52 -8.51 -10.89
CA ASP A 182 -1.74 -7.37 -11.38
C ASP A 182 -0.29 -7.79 -11.63
N HIS A 183 0.04 -8.02 -12.90
CA HIS A 183 1.37 -8.44 -13.30
C HIS A 183 2.46 -7.41 -13.01
N GLU A 184 2.16 -6.11 -13.14
CA GLU A 184 3.19 -5.09 -12.95
C GLU A 184 3.50 -4.91 -11.48
N ALA A 185 2.46 -4.86 -10.62
CA ALA A 185 2.67 -4.79 -9.18
C ALA A 185 3.52 -5.97 -8.68
N VAL A 186 3.20 -7.20 -9.09
CA VAL A 186 3.97 -8.39 -8.68
C VAL A 186 5.39 -8.38 -9.26
N LEU A 187 5.59 -7.87 -10.49
CA LEU A 187 6.94 -7.70 -11.06
C LEU A 187 7.75 -6.65 -10.29
N THR A 188 7.15 -5.51 -9.95
CA THR A 188 7.78 -4.49 -9.11
C THR A 188 8.22 -5.06 -7.78
N TYR A 189 7.36 -5.84 -7.12
CA TYR A 189 7.74 -6.59 -5.91
C TYR A 189 8.97 -7.49 -6.16
N CYS A 190 8.98 -8.27 -7.25
CA CYS A 190 10.11 -9.17 -7.54
C CYS A 190 11.42 -8.39 -7.79
N ARG A 191 11.35 -7.19 -8.39
CA ARG A 191 12.52 -6.34 -8.66
C ARG A 191 13.17 -5.81 -7.37
N GLN A 192 12.40 -5.58 -6.31
CA GLN A 192 12.94 -5.08 -5.04
C GLN A 192 13.96 -6.05 -4.42
N HIS A 193 13.81 -7.35 -4.66
CA HIS A 193 14.68 -8.40 -4.11
C HIS A 193 16.05 -8.55 -4.79
N GLY A 194 16.41 -7.67 -5.74
CA GLY A 194 17.79 -7.56 -6.24
C GLY A 194 18.38 -8.84 -6.87
N LEU A 195 17.58 -9.55 -7.67
CA LEU A 195 17.84 -10.91 -8.15
C LEU A 195 19.07 -11.08 -9.07
N GLY A 196 19.62 -9.99 -9.61
CA GLY A 196 20.76 -9.98 -10.54
C GLY A 196 22.07 -9.43 -10.00
N SER A 197 22.12 -8.94 -8.76
CA SER A 197 23.29 -8.25 -8.20
C SER A 197 24.09 -9.14 -7.24
N TYR A 198 24.89 -10.09 -7.75
CA TYR A 198 25.79 -10.93 -6.95
C TYR A 198 27.18 -11.12 -7.57
#